data_AF-A0A931Q1L1-F1
#
_entry.id   AF-A0A931Q1L1-F1
#
_cell.length_a   1.000
_cell.length_b   1.000
_cell.length_c   1.000
_cell.angle_alpha   90.00
_cell.angle_beta   90.00
_cell.angle_gamma   90.00
#
_symmetry.space_group_name_H-M   'P 1'
#
loop_
_entity.id
_entity.type
_entity.pdbx_description
1 polymer ?
#
loop_
_entity_poly.entity_id
_entity_poly.type
_entity_poly.pdbx_seq_one_letter_code
_entity_poly.pdbx_strand_id
1 'polypeptide(L)'
;MNSELNKYSKVLTQDETQPAAQAMLYGIGLTEEDLKKAQVGIASMGYDGNTCNMHLNDLAKVVKQGVWANDLVGLIFNTIGISDGISNGTDGMRYSLVSRDLIADSIESVCGGFYYDGLIALPGCDKNMPGAIMAMGRLNRPSIMVYGGTIAPGHHKGEELNIISAFEALGKKLAGTITPEDFKEVVKHSCPGAGACGGMYTANTMASAIEALGMSLPYSSSNPAISDDKKKECLEAGETIKVLLEKDIKPKDIMTKKAFENAIVIIMILGGSTNAVLHLIAMAKSVGVDLTQDDFQRISNTTPVL
;
A
#
# COMPACT_ATOMS: atom_id res chain seq x y z
N MET A 1 22.03 22.55 -12.05
CA MET A 1 22.67 21.90 -10.90
C MET A 1 22.10 20.49 -10.84
N ASN A 2 22.91 19.45 -11.10
CA ASN A 2 22.44 18.08 -10.87
C ASN A 2 22.36 17.88 -9.36
N SER A 3 21.15 17.69 -8.82
CA SER A 3 20.95 17.28 -7.44
C SER A 3 21.54 15.88 -7.25
N GLU A 4 22.35 15.69 -6.21
CA GLU A 4 22.81 14.35 -5.81
C GLU A 4 21.58 13.51 -5.39
N LEU A 5 21.34 12.41 -6.10
CA LEU A 5 20.16 11.56 -5.89
C LEU A 5 20.40 10.49 -4.82
N ASN A 6 21.64 10.03 -4.66
CA ASN A 6 22.02 8.93 -3.77
C ASN A 6 22.44 9.40 -2.37
N LYS A 7 21.65 10.31 -1.77
CA LYS A 7 21.96 10.98 -0.49
C LYS A 7 22.27 10.02 0.66
N TYR A 8 21.62 8.87 0.68
CA TYR A 8 21.75 7.85 1.73
C TYR A 8 22.65 6.71 1.26
N SER A 9 22.38 6.13 0.09
CA SER A 9 23.06 4.90 -0.33
C SER A 9 24.55 5.09 -0.57
N LYS A 10 25.01 6.31 -0.90
CA LYS A 10 26.44 6.65 -1.03
C LYS A 10 27.27 6.33 0.22
N VAL A 11 26.64 6.29 1.40
CA VAL A 11 27.30 5.87 2.65
C VAL A 11 27.80 4.43 2.52
N LEU A 12 27.06 3.55 1.84
CA LEU A 12 27.46 2.16 1.62
C LEU A 12 28.21 1.97 0.31
N THR A 13 27.92 2.78 -0.72
CA THR A 13 28.43 2.53 -2.08
C THR A 13 29.69 3.31 -2.44
N GLN A 14 29.97 4.43 -1.77
CA GLN A 14 31.09 5.32 -2.12
C GLN A 14 32.08 5.56 -0.96
N ASP A 15 31.74 5.18 0.27
CA ASP A 15 32.65 5.26 1.42
C ASP A 15 33.67 4.10 1.37
N GLU A 16 34.96 4.43 1.23
CA GLU A 16 36.05 3.44 1.20
C GLU A 16 36.18 2.63 2.49
N THR A 17 35.62 3.12 3.60
CA THR A 17 35.57 2.41 4.88
C THR A 17 34.46 1.36 4.94
N GLN A 18 33.65 1.22 3.89
CA GLN A 18 32.57 0.24 3.75
C GLN A 18 32.82 -0.86 2.70
N PRO A 19 34.02 -1.50 2.64
CA PRO A 19 34.33 -2.46 1.58
C PRO A 19 33.47 -3.73 1.67
N ALA A 20 33.01 -4.10 2.86
CA ALA A 20 32.12 -5.25 3.06
C ALA A 20 30.72 -5.02 2.46
N ALA A 21 30.19 -3.80 2.58
CA ALA A 21 28.90 -3.44 1.98
C ALA A 21 28.99 -3.48 0.44
N GLN A 22 30.04 -2.87 -0.12
CA GLN A 22 30.30 -2.90 -1.56
C GLN A 22 30.46 -4.33 -2.09
N ALA A 23 31.19 -5.19 -1.39
CA ALA A 23 31.34 -6.60 -1.77
C ALA A 23 30.00 -7.35 -1.82
N MET A 24 29.11 -7.12 -0.85
CA MET A 24 27.75 -7.69 -0.86
C MET A 24 26.91 -7.15 -2.02
N LEU A 25 27.02 -5.86 -2.33
CA LEU A 25 26.32 -5.22 -3.45
C LEU A 25 26.80 -5.75 -4.81
N TYR A 26 28.10 -5.99 -4.96
CA TYR A 26 28.65 -6.72 -6.11
C TYR A 26 28.12 -8.16 -6.17
N GLY A 27 28.03 -8.84 -5.02
CA GLY A 27 27.52 -10.20 -4.92
C GLY A 27 26.06 -10.37 -5.38
N ILE A 28 25.22 -9.36 -5.20
CA ILE A 28 23.84 -9.35 -5.73
C ILE A 28 23.76 -8.94 -7.21
N GLY A 29 24.90 -8.64 -7.84
CA GLY A 29 25.01 -8.35 -9.28
C GLY A 29 25.02 -6.88 -9.67
N LEU A 30 25.19 -5.94 -8.72
CA LEU A 30 25.38 -4.53 -9.09
C LEU A 30 26.76 -4.30 -9.70
N THR A 31 26.85 -3.38 -10.65
CA THR A 31 28.12 -2.93 -11.24
C THR A 31 28.64 -1.66 -10.56
N GLU A 32 29.90 -1.29 -10.84
CA GLU A 32 30.50 -0.03 -10.38
C GLU A 32 29.66 1.20 -10.80
N GLU A 33 29.03 1.18 -11.99
CA GLU A 33 28.14 2.25 -12.43
C GLU A 33 26.81 2.25 -11.68
N ASP A 34 26.30 1.08 -11.27
CA ASP A 34 25.07 0.99 -10.48
C ASP A 34 25.27 1.52 -9.06
N LEU A 35 26.48 1.36 -8.48
CA LEU A 35 26.82 1.88 -7.16
C LEU A 35 26.77 3.42 -7.07
N LYS A 36 26.84 4.12 -8.21
CA LYS A 36 26.71 5.58 -8.32
C LYS A 36 25.26 6.06 -8.39
N LYS A 37 24.31 5.16 -8.63
CA LYS A 37 22.89 5.49 -8.78
C LYS A 37 22.19 5.49 -7.42
N ALA A 38 21.09 6.22 -7.33
CA ALA A 38 20.21 6.14 -6.16
C ALA A 38 19.52 4.77 -6.10
N GLN A 39 19.43 4.22 -4.89
CA GLN A 39 18.82 2.92 -4.62
C GLN A 39 17.38 3.11 -4.12
N VAL A 40 16.42 2.46 -4.77
CA VAL A 40 15.00 2.50 -4.42
C VAL A 40 14.58 1.15 -3.87
N GLY A 41 14.15 1.14 -2.62
CA GLY A 41 13.52 -0.03 -2.01
C GLY A 41 12.11 -0.23 -2.57
N ILE A 42 11.80 -1.44 -3.03
CA ILE A 42 10.48 -1.81 -3.54
C ILE A 42 9.85 -2.79 -2.54
N ALA A 43 9.00 -2.27 -1.65
CA ALA A 43 8.43 -3.01 -0.53
C ALA A 43 7.12 -3.70 -0.95
N SER A 44 7.17 -5.01 -1.18
CA SER A 44 5.99 -5.82 -1.49
C SER A 44 5.38 -6.44 -0.23
N MET A 45 4.06 -6.36 -0.10
CA MET A 45 3.29 -7.11 0.92
C MET A 45 2.68 -8.39 0.32
N GLY A 46 3.30 -8.97 -0.70
CA GLY A 46 2.78 -10.13 -1.43
C GLY A 46 3.01 -11.48 -0.76
N TYR A 47 1.95 -12.29 -0.65
CA TYR A 47 1.98 -13.67 -0.16
C TYR A 47 0.76 -14.46 -0.70
N ASP A 48 0.93 -15.77 -0.88
CA ASP A 48 -0.03 -16.62 -1.61
C ASP A 48 -1.36 -16.82 -0.87
N GLY A 49 -1.35 -16.76 0.45
CA GLY A 49 -2.49 -17.11 1.31
C GLY A 49 -3.63 -16.09 1.37
N ASN A 50 -3.64 -15.05 0.51
CA ASN A 50 -4.70 -14.05 0.49
C ASN A 50 -4.89 -13.46 -0.92
N THR A 51 -6.15 -13.34 -1.35
CA THR A 51 -6.49 -12.75 -2.66
C THR A 51 -6.01 -11.30 -2.79
N CYS A 52 -6.00 -10.55 -1.70
CA CYS A 52 -5.55 -9.15 -1.69
C CYS A 52 -4.05 -8.99 -1.96
N ASN A 53 -3.26 -10.05 -1.76
CA ASN A 53 -1.80 -9.97 -1.72
C ASN A 53 -1.08 -10.88 -2.72
N MET A 54 -1.73 -11.95 -3.21
CA MET A 54 -1.06 -12.99 -3.99
C MET A 54 -0.40 -12.49 -5.29
N HIS A 55 -0.84 -11.35 -5.85
CA HIS A 55 -0.30 -10.76 -7.08
C HIS A 55 0.77 -9.69 -6.86
N LEU A 56 0.98 -9.21 -5.63
CA LEU A 56 1.82 -8.03 -5.36
C LEU A 56 3.30 -8.27 -5.66
N ASN A 57 3.78 -9.50 -5.52
CA ASN A 57 5.16 -9.86 -5.87
C ASN A 57 5.41 -9.79 -7.37
N ASP A 58 4.40 -10.02 -8.21
CA ASP A 58 4.52 -9.86 -9.65
C ASP A 58 4.44 -8.38 -10.04
N LEU A 59 3.55 -7.60 -9.40
CA LEU A 59 3.55 -6.14 -9.57
C LEU A 59 4.88 -5.50 -9.15
N ALA A 60 5.51 -5.98 -8.07
CA ALA A 60 6.82 -5.49 -7.62
C ALA A 60 7.92 -5.71 -8.68
N LYS A 61 7.86 -6.81 -9.45
CA LYS A 61 8.76 -7.05 -10.59
C LYS A 61 8.52 -6.03 -11.71
N VAL A 62 7.27 -5.64 -11.96
CA VAL A 62 6.93 -4.60 -12.94
C VAL A 62 7.43 -3.22 -12.46
N VAL A 63 7.23 -2.88 -11.19
CA VAL A 63 7.79 -1.66 -10.59
C VAL A 63 9.32 -1.63 -10.73
N LYS A 64 9.99 -2.76 -10.46
CA LYS A 64 11.44 -2.88 -10.64
C LYS A 64 11.86 -2.56 -12.08
N GLN A 65 11.13 -3.03 -13.09
CA GLN A 65 11.41 -2.66 -14.48
C GLN A 65 11.34 -1.15 -14.70
N GLY A 66 10.29 -0.49 -14.18
CA GLY A 66 10.14 0.97 -14.26
C GLY A 66 11.29 1.73 -13.59
N VAL A 67 11.71 1.30 -12.39
CA VAL A 67 12.83 1.92 -11.67
C VAL A 67 14.14 1.79 -12.45
N TRP A 68 14.47 0.59 -12.93
CA TRP A 68 15.70 0.35 -13.70
C TRP A 68 15.71 1.05 -15.05
N ALA A 69 14.56 1.20 -15.71
CA ALA A 69 14.42 1.97 -16.95
C ALA A 69 14.69 3.48 -16.76
N ASN A 70 14.68 3.96 -15.51
CA ASN A 70 14.85 5.37 -15.17
C ASN A 70 16.23 5.69 -14.55
N ASP A 71 17.23 4.82 -14.76
CA ASP A 71 18.60 5.00 -14.26
C ASP A 71 18.73 5.03 -12.73
N LEU A 72 17.95 4.18 -12.08
CA LEU A 72 17.95 3.94 -10.64
C LEU A 72 18.15 2.45 -10.36
N VAL A 73 18.59 2.11 -9.14
CA VAL A 73 18.73 0.72 -8.71
C VAL A 73 17.50 0.30 -7.91
N GLY A 74 16.64 -0.52 -8.49
CA GLY A 74 15.45 -1.06 -7.81
C GLY A 74 15.72 -2.39 -7.12
N LEU A 75 15.54 -2.43 -5.79
CA LEU A 75 15.75 -3.61 -4.94
C LEU A 75 14.45 -4.00 -4.25
N ILE A 76 13.91 -5.17 -4.62
CA ILE A 76 12.67 -5.70 -4.04
C ILE A 76 12.98 -6.32 -2.69
N PHE A 77 12.15 -6.00 -1.70
CA PHE A 77 12.09 -6.70 -0.43
C PHE A 77 10.62 -6.88 -0.02
N ASN A 78 10.40 -7.68 1.03
CA ASN A 78 9.05 -8.03 1.47
C ASN A 78 8.83 -7.69 2.95
N THR A 79 7.56 -7.45 3.28
CA THR A 79 7.07 -7.49 4.66
C THR A 79 5.79 -8.32 4.73
N ILE A 80 5.30 -8.55 5.95
CA ILE A 80 4.16 -9.40 6.25
C ILE A 80 2.82 -8.72 5.91
N GLY A 81 1.74 -9.49 6.00
CA GLY A 81 0.37 -9.00 6.00
C GLY A 81 -0.57 -10.03 6.66
N ILE A 82 -1.75 -9.58 7.08
CA ILE A 82 -2.80 -10.43 7.64
C ILE A 82 -4.07 -10.21 6.82
N SER A 83 -4.75 -11.31 6.48
CA SER A 83 -6.05 -11.25 5.81
C SER A 83 -7.14 -11.04 6.84
N ASP A 84 -7.72 -9.85 6.85
CA ASP A 84 -8.90 -9.54 7.68
C ASP A 84 -10.10 -10.40 7.27
N GLY A 85 -10.24 -10.69 5.97
CA GLY A 85 -11.30 -11.57 5.46
C GLY A 85 -11.23 -13.00 6.01
N ILE A 86 -10.02 -13.59 6.08
CA ILE A 86 -9.84 -14.96 6.58
C ILE A 86 -9.89 -15.02 8.12
N SER A 87 -9.30 -14.04 8.81
CA SER A 87 -9.19 -14.06 10.27
C SER A 87 -10.49 -13.67 10.99
N ASN A 88 -11.46 -13.08 10.29
CA ASN A 88 -12.71 -12.61 10.87
C ASN A 88 -13.48 -13.72 11.59
N GLY A 89 -14.01 -13.41 12.77
CA GLY A 89 -14.74 -14.36 13.62
C GLY A 89 -13.85 -15.37 14.37
N THR A 90 -12.52 -15.21 14.37
CA THR A 90 -11.57 -16.10 15.06
C THR A 90 -10.62 -15.33 15.98
N ASP A 91 -9.90 -16.03 16.86
CA ASP A 91 -8.83 -15.45 17.69
C ASP A 91 -7.70 -14.81 16.86
N GLY A 92 -7.55 -15.21 15.59
CA GLY A 92 -6.57 -14.63 14.66
C GLY A 92 -6.78 -13.13 14.42
N MET A 93 -8.00 -12.62 14.56
CA MET A 93 -8.30 -11.19 14.38
C MET A 93 -7.52 -10.28 15.35
N ARG A 94 -7.06 -10.83 16.49
CA ARG A 94 -6.18 -10.10 17.44
C ARG A 94 -4.85 -9.67 16.82
N TYR A 95 -4.43 -10.31 15.72
CA TYR A 95 -3.20 -10.01 15.01
C TYR A 95 -3.39 -9.05 13.82
N SER A 96 -4.62 -8.63 13.51
CA SER A 96 -4.91 -7.73 12.39
C SER A 96 -4.31 -6.34 12.62
N LEU A 97 -4.82 -5.57 13.59
CA LEU A 97 -4.42 -4.16 13.74
C LEU A 97 -2.91 -4.00 14.04
N VAL A 98 -2.33 -4.87 14.87
CA VAL A 98 -0.90 -4.85 15.19
C VAL A 98 -0.02 -5.10 13.95
N SER A 99 -0.52 -5.77 12.92
CA SER A 99 0.22 -5.95 11.66
C SER A 99 0.52 -4.62 10.98
N ARG A 100 -0.30 -3.57 11.16
CA ARG A 100 -0.04 -2.22 10.65
C ARG A 100 1.30 -1.68 11.16
N ASP A 101 1.52 -1.76 12.46
CA ASP A 101 2.73 -1.24 13.11
C ASP A 101 3.93 -2.11 12.77
N LEU A 102 3.76 -3.44 12.72
CA LEU A 102 4.82 -4.36 12.29
C LEU A 102 5.27 -4.12 10.84
N ILE A 103 4.33 -3.81 9.93
CA ILE A 103 4.64 -3.41 8.55
C ILE A 103 5.43 -2.11 8.53
N ALA A 104 5.01 -1.12 9.33
CA ALA A 104 5.70 0.16 9.41
C ALA A 104 7.16 -0.04 9.89
N ASP A 105 7.34 -0.78 10.98
CA ASP A 105 8.65 -1.08 11.58
C ASP A 105 9.53 -1.90 10.63
N SER A 106 8.94 -2.85 9.88
CA SER A 106 9.67 -3.67 8.91
C SER A 106 10.26 -2.83 7.77
N ILE A 107 9.43 -1.96 7.16
CA ILE A 107 9.87 -1.10 6.06
C ILE A 107 10.91 -0.09 6.56
N GLU A 108 10.66 0.53 7.72
CA GLU A 108 11.59 1.46 8.35
C GLU A 108 12.95 0.80 8.63
N SER A 109 12.95 -0.44 9.14
CA SER A 109 14.17 -1.20 9.44
C SER A 109 14.96 -1.52 8.17
N VAL A 110 14.31 -1.98 7.11
CA VAL A 110 15.00 -2.32 5.85
C VAL A 110 15.53 -1.06 5.18
N CYS A 111 14.70 -0.05 4.94
CA CYS A 111 15.14 1.17 4.27
C CYS A 111 16.19 1.92 5.09
N GLY A 112 16.03 1.97 6.41
CA GLY A 112 17.01 2.56 7.33
C GLY A 112 18.34 1.82 7.31
N GLY A 113 18.32 0.50 7.47
CA GLY A 113 19.52 -0.34 7.54
C GLY A 113 20.27 -0.49 6.23
N PHE A 114 19.57 -0.53 5.09
CA PHE A 114 20.16 -0.64 3.75
C PHE A 114 20.39 0.72 3.07
N TYR A 115 20.11 1.84 3.76
CA TYR A 115 20.36 3.19 3.25
C TYR A 115 19.68 3.49 1.90
N TYR A 116 18.51 2.91 1.61
CA TYR A 116 17.78 3.20 0.37
C TYR A 116 17.37 4.67 0.28
N ASP A 117 17.61 5.30 -0.87
CA ASP A 117 17.35 6.72 -1.10
C ASP A 117 15.86 7.03 -1.27
N GLY A 118 15.11 6.09 -1.83
CA GLY A 118 13.68 6.19 -2.04
C GLY A 118 12.93 4.88 -1.76
N LEU A 119 11.61 4.96 -1.74
CA LEU A 119 10.73 3.83 -1.41
C LEU A 119 9.48 3.80 -2.29
N ILE A 120 9.22 2.67 -2.93
CA ILE A 120 7.91 2.37 -3.53
C ILE A 120 7.32 1.20 -2.75
N ALA A 121 6.14 1.39 -2.15
CA ALA A 121 5.45 0.30 -1.44
C ALA A 121 4.25 -0.20 -2.24
N LEU A 122 4.03 -1.52 -2.23
CA LEU A 122 2.90 -2.19 -2.87
C LEU A 122 1.99 -2.88 -1.83
N PRO A 123 1.16 -2.13 -1.09
CA PRO A 123 0.17 -2.70 -0.18
C PRO A 123 -1.10 -3.13 -0.93
N GLY A 124 -1.75 -4.20 -0.46
CA GLY A 124 -2.99 -4.71 -1.08
C GLY A 124 -4.15 -4.98 -0.12
N CYS A 125 -3.90 -5.10 1.19
CA CYS A 125 -4.93 -5.42 2.18
C CYS A 125 -5.04 -4.35 3.27
N ASP A 126 -6.19 -4.32 3.95
CA ASP A 126 -6.65 -3.36 4.94
C ASP A 126 -5.53 -2.59 5.70
N LYS A 127 -4.74 -3.30 6.51
CA LYS A 127 -3.70 -2.72 7.38
C LYS A 127 -2.38 -2.40 6.68
N ASN A 128 -2.17 -2.90 5.45
CA ASN A 128 -0.92 -2.72 4.71
C ASN A 128 -0.71 -1.25 4.31
N MET A 129 -1.75 -0.61 3.78
CA MET A 129 -1.69 0.77 3.29
C MET A 129 -1.25 1.76 4.37
N PRO A 130 -1.92 1.85 5.55
CA PRO A 130 -1.47 2.76 6.60
C PRO A 130 -0.11 2.39 7.17
N GLY A 131 0.25 1.10 7.25
CA GLY A 131 1.59 0.67 7.69
C GLY A 131 2.70 1.20 6.77
N ALA A 132 2.49 1.12 5.45
CA ALA A 132 3.41 1.65 4.46
C ALA A 132 3.59 3.18 4.58
N ILE A 133 2.48 3.93 4.66
CA ILE A 133 2.54 5.39 4.79
C ILE A 133 3.18 5.82 6.12
N MET A 134 2.93 5.08 7.21
CA MET A 134 3.60 5.33 8.48
C MET A 134 5.12 5.22 8.35
N ALA A 135 5.63 4.15 7.71
CA ALA A 135 7.08 4.00 7.47
C ALA A 135 7.65 5.11 6.59
N MET A 136 6.96 5.47 5.50
CA MET A 136 7.34 6.58 4.63
C MET A 136 7.48 7.89 5.42
N GLY A 137 6.49 8.22 6.26
CA GLY A 137 6.51 9.43 7.09
C GLY A 137 7.65 9.47 8.10
N ARG A 138 7.95 8.33 8.75
CA ARG A 138 9.05 8.19 9.72
C ARG A 138 10.42 8.35 9.07
N LEU A 139 10.65 7.65 7.95
CA LEU A 139 11.89 7.73 7.17
C LEU A 139 12.06 9.13 6.54
N ASN A 140 10.95 9.74 6.13
CA ASN A 140 10.89 10.99 5.39
C ASN A 140 11.88 11.02 4.21
N ARG A 141 11.88 9.96 3.41
CA ARG A 141 12.63 9.84 2.14
C ARG A 141 11.63 9.87 0.98
N PRO A 142 12.00 10.34 -0.22
CA PRO A 142 11.10 10.32 -1.38
C PRO A 142 10.42 8.97 -1.55
N SER A 143 9.08 8.96 -1.62
CA SER A 143 8.33 7.72 -1.57
C SER A 143 6.96 7.79 -2.20
N ILE A 144 6.48 6.66 -2.74
CA ILE A 144 5.17 6.52 -3.38
C ILE A 144 4.52 5.21 -2.92
N MET A 145 3.22 5.24 -2.67
CA MET A 145 2.41 4.03 -2.51
C MET A 145 1.72 3.68 -3.84
N VAL A 146 1.87 2.43 -4.28
CA VAL A 146 1.12 1.86 -5.41
C VAL A 146 0.13 0.86 -4.85
N TYR A 147 -1.16 1.20 -4.84
CA TYR A 147 -2.18 0.29 -4.34
C TYR A 147 -2.27 -0.97 -5.22
N GLY A 148 -2.39 -2.15 -4.60
CA GLY A 148 -2.52 -3.42 -5.30
C GLY A 148 -3.76 -3.55 -6.19
N GLY A 149 -4.80 -2.73 -5.94
CA GLY A 149 -6.03 -2.73 -6.71
C GLY A 149 -7.12 -3.62 -6.12
N THR A 150 -8.37 -3.30 -6.49
CA THR A 150 -9.56 -4.01 -6.02
C THR A 150 -9.81 -5.30 -6.81
N ILE A 151 -10.43 -6.28 -6.16
CA ILE A 151 -10.92 -7.52 -6.80
C ILE A 151 -12.14 -7.21 -7.67
N ALA A 152 -12.33 -8.00 -8.74
CA ALA A 152 -13.58 -8.02 -9.49
C ALA A 152 -14.71 -8.71 -8.70
N PRO A 153 -15.98 -8.34 -8.93
CA PRO A 153 -17.11 -9.02 -8.28
C PRO A 153 -17.22 -10.48 -8.72
N GLY A 154 -17.54 -11.33 -7.75
CA GLY A 154 -17.98 -12.70 -7.98
C GLY A 154 -19.37 -12.74 -8.60
N HIS A 155 -19.80 -13.89 -9.13
CA HIS A 155 -21.12 -14.03 -9.75
C HIS A 155 -21.75 -15.39 -9.44
N HIS A 156 -23.02 -15.39 -9.03
CA HIS A 156 -23.82 -16.60 -8.89
C HIS A 156 -25.30 -16.32 -9.18
N LYS A 157 -25.93 -17.11 -10.06
CA LYS A 157 -27.36 -16.96 -10.46
C LYS A 157 -27.77 -15.55 -10.91
N GLY A 158 -26.85 -14.83 -11.55
CA GLY A 158 -27.10 -13.46 -12.02
C GLY A 158 -26.99 -12.38 -10.95
N GLU A 159 -26.60 -12.75 -9.71
CA GLU A 159 -26.26 -11.81 -8.64
C GLU A 159 -24.74 -11.62 -8.57
N GLU A 160 -24.32 -10.38 -8.33
CA GLU A 160 -22.94 -10.06 -7.97
C GLU A 160 -22.65 -10.45 -6.53
N LEU A 161 -21.48 -11.05 -6.31
CA LEU A 161 -21.02 -11.51 -5.01
C LEU A 161 -19.74 -10.77 -4.60
N ASN A 162 -19.56 -10.63 -3.30
CA ASN A 162 -18.32 -10.17 -2.69
C ASN A 162 -18.08 -10.93 -1.36
N ILE A 163 -17.03 -10.56 -0.63
CA ILE A 163 -16.71 -11.23 0.64
C ILE A 163 -17.84 -11.13 1.69
N ILE A 164 -18.62 -10.06 1.70
CA ILE A 164 -19.80 -9.93 2.58
C ILE A 164 -20.89 -10.91 2.17
N SER A 165 -21.08 -11.19 0.88
CA SER A 165 -22.03 -12.20 0.42
C SER A 165 -21.75 -13.58 1.06
N ALA A 166 -20.48 -13.95 1.24
CA ALA A 166 -20.10 -15.17 1.95
C ALA A 166 -20.41 -15.11 3.47
N PHE A 167 -20.18 -13.96 4.12
CA PHE A 167 -20.55 -13.76 5.53
C PHE A 167 -22.07 -13.81 5.74
N GLU A 168 -22.84 -13.13 4.90
CA GLU A 168 -24.30 -13.10 4.94
C GLU A 168 -24.93 -14.46 4.61
N ALA A 169 -24.30 -15.25 3.73
CA ALA A 169 -24.76 -16.59 3.41
C ALA A 169 -24.79 -17.51 4.64
N LEU A 170 -23.89 -17.32 5.62
CA LEU A 170 -23.96 -18.04 6.89
C LEU A 170 -25.21 -17.66 7.69
N GLY A 171 -25.54 -16.37 7.75
CA GLY A 171 -26.78 -15.88 8.37
C GLY A 171 -28.03 -16.47 7.71
N LYS A 172 -28.08 -16.45 6.37
CA LYS A 172 -29.17 -17.06 5.60
C LYS A 172 -29.27 -18.57 5.86
N LYS A 173 -28.13 -19.27 5.98
CA LYS A 173 -28.09 -20.70 6.28
C LYS A 173 -28.66 -21.02 7.65
N LEU A 174 -28.31 -20.23 8.67
CA LEU A 174 -28.84 -20.38 10.03
C LEU A 174 -30.35 -20.05 10.10
N ALA A 175 -30.81 -19.09 9.29
CA ALA A 175 -32.22 -18.74 9.16
C ALA A 175 -33.04 -19.73 8.30
N GLY A 176 -32.39 -20.70 7.64
CA GLY A 176 -33.05 -21.65 6.74
C GLY A 176 -33.52 -21.03 5.42
N THR A 177 -32.98 -19.88 5.01
CA THR A 177 -33.40 -19.12 3.81
C THR A 177 -32.46 -19.29 2.61
N ILE A 178 -31.49 -20.21 2.68
CA ILE A 178 -30.60 -20.60 1.58
C ILE A 178 -30.40 -22.11 1.61
N THR A 179 -30.32 -22.74 0.44
CA THR A 179 -30.04 -24.18 0.35
C THR A 179 -28.58 -24.47 0.71
N PRO A 180 -28.25 -25.69 1.20
CA PRO A 180 -26.86 -26.09 1.42
C PRO A 180 -25.99 -25.99 0.15
N GLU A 181 -26.57 -26.24 -1.01
CA GLU A 181 -25.94 -26.13 -2.33
C GLU A 181 -25.63 -24.67 -2.64
N ASP A 182 -26.63 -23.78 -2.59
CA ASP A 182 -26.45 -22.36 -2.91
C ASP A 182 -25.48 -21.70 -1.92
N PHE A 183 -25.51 -22.09 -0.64
CA PHE A 183 -24.53 -21.63 0.35
C PHE A 183 -23.10 -21.94 -0.11
N LYS A 184 -22.83 -23.18 -0.55
CA LYS A 184 -21.49 -23.56 -1.03
C LYS A 184 -21.12 -22.82 -2.30
N GLU A 185 -22.06 -22.61 -3.21
CA GLU A 185 -21.80 -21.91 -4.46
C GLU A 185 -21.51 -20.42 -4.23
N VAL A 186 -22.20 -19.75 -3.31
CA VAL A 186 -21.87 -18.37 -2.90
C VAL A 186 -20.44 -18.32 -2.35
N VAL A 187 -20.07 -19.24 -1.45
CA VAL A 187 -18.71 -19.28 -0.87
C VAL A 187 -17.63 -19.46 -1.96
N LYS A 188 -17.83 -20.36 -2.91
CA LYS A 188 -16.87 -20.62 -4.00
C LYS A 188 -16.72 -19.45 -4.97
N HIS A 189 -17.80 -18.72 -5.22
CA HIS A 189 -17.83 -17.71 -6.28
C HIS A 189 -17.66 -16.27 -5.77
N SER A 190 -17.57 -16.05 -4.45
CA SER A 190 -17.47 -14.69 -3.86
C SER A 190 -16.16 -13.96 -4.15
N CYS A 191 -15.05 -14.69 -4.34
CA CYS A 191 -13.72 -14.12 -4.56
C CYS A 191 -13.09 -14.71 -5.83
N PRO A 192 -13.32 -14.11 -7.02
CA PRO A 192 -12.96 -14.71 -8.30
C PRO A 192 -11.46 -14.65 -8.65
N GLY A 193 -10.65 -13.90 -7.89
CA GLY A 193 -9.23 -13.72 -8.23
C GLY A 193 -8.49 -12.76 -7.31
N ALA A 194 -7.44 -12.12 -7.84
CA ALA A 194 -6.59 -11.21 -7.09
C ALA A 194 -7.25 -9.84 -6.87
N GLY A 195 -6.92 -9.22 -5.74
CA GLY A 195 -7.32 -7.87 -5.36
C GLY A 195 -7.95 -7.77 -3.97
N ALA A 196 -7.99 -6.55 -3.45
CA ALA A 196 -8.63 -6.28 -2.17
C ALA A 196 -10.15 -6.40 -2.24
N CYS A 197 -10.82 -6.44 -1.08
CA CYS A 197 -12.28 -6.54 -1.00
C CYS A 197 -12.97 -5.40 -1.77
N GLY A 198 -13.93 -5.75 -2.64
CA GLY A 198 -14.50 -4.84 -3.65
C GLY A 198 -15.31 -3.63 -3.17
N GLY A 199 -15.86 -3.68 -1.95
CA GLY A 199 -16.68 -2.57 -1.41
C GLY A 199 -15.83 -1.44 -0.82
N MET A 200 -16.49 -0.36 -0.38
CA MET A 200 -15.86 0.74 0.40
C MET A 200 -15.56 0.33 1.85
N TYR A 201 -14.90 -0.82 2.03
CA TYR A 201 -14.29 -1.22 3.30
C TYR A 201 -12.98 -0.48 3.50
N THR A 202 -12.23 -0.82 4.56
CA THR A 202 -11.00 -0.09 4.89
C THR A 202 -9.98 -0.10 3.75
N ALA A 203 -9.86 -1.18 2.98
CA ALA A 203 -8.85 -1.24 1.92
C ALA A 203 -9.06 -0.17 0.83
N ASN A 204 -10.24 -0.13 0.21
CA ASN A 204 -10.57 0.88 -0.78
C ASN A 204 -10.71 2.28 -0.15
N THR A 205 -11.23 2.38 1.09
CA THR A 205 -11.27 3.66 1.83
C THR A 205 -9.87 4.26 1.99
N MET A 206 -8.91 3.47 2.46
CA MET A 206 -7.53 3.93 2.65
C MET A 206 -6.83 4.19 1.32
N ALA A 207 -7.05 3.36 0.29
CA ALA A 207 -6.50 3.61 -1.03
C ALA A 207 -6.95 4.98 -1.57
N SER A 208 -8.26 5.26 -1.57
CA SER A 208 -8.81 6.54 -2.04
C SER A 208 -8.37 7.72 -1.16
N ALA A 209 -8.33 7.54 0.16
CA ALA A 209 -7.86 8.57 1.08
C ALA A 209 -6.37 8.91 0.87
N ILE A 210 -5.52 7.91 0.58
CA ILE A 210 -4.08 8.08 0.36
C ILE A 210 -3.79 8.70 -1.00
N GLU A 211 -4.59 8.40 -2.03
CA GLU A 211 -4.54 9.11 -3.30
C GLU A 211 -4.90 10.60 -3.11
N ALA A 212 -5.96 10.90 -2.37
CA ALA A 212 -6.36 12.28 -2.04
C ALA A 212 -5.35 13.03 -1.14
N LEU A 213 -4.63 12.28 -0.29
CA LEU A 213 -3.51 12.78 0.50
C LEU A 213 -2.30 13.15 -0.38
N GLY A 214 -2.23 12.62 -1.61
CA GLY A 214 -1.15 12.87 -2.57
C GLY A 214 0.02 11.88 -2.50
N MET A 215 -0.14 10.75 -1.81
CA MET A 215 0.92 9.74 -1.63
C MET A 215 0.85 8.58 -2.63
N SER A 216 -0.12 8.63 -3.54
CA SER A 216 -0.27 7.71 -4.68
C SER A 216 -0.49 8.50 -5.96
N LEU A 217 -0.17 7.88 -7.10
CA LEU A 217 -0.51 8.44 -8.41
C LEU A 217 -2.03 8.50 -8.61
N PRO A 218 -2.54 9.46 -9.40
CA PRO A 218 -3.95 9.46 -9.80
C PRO A 218 -4.36 8.10 -10.39
N TYR A 219 -5.60 7.68 -10.10
CA TYR A 219 -6.18 6.39 -10.47
C TYR A 219 -5.64 5.16 -9.72
N SER A 220 -4.62 5.32 -8.86
CA SER A 220 -4.06 4.18 -8.12
C SER A 220 -5.12 3.43 -7.31
N SER A 221 -6.03 4.17 -6.67
CA SER A 221 -7.12 3.63 -5.86
C SER A 221 -8.24 2.97 -6.66
N SER A 222 -8.39 3.32 -7.95
CA SER A 222 -9.49 2.85 -8.80
C SER A 222 -9.10 1.78 -9.82
N ASN A 223 -7.82 1.67 -10.19
CA ASN A 223 -7.36 0.64 -11.12
C ASN A 223 -7.53 -0.77 -10.52
N PRO A 224 -8.31 -1.67 -11.15
CA PRO A 224 -8.47 -3.04 -10.66
C PRO A 224 -7.15 -3.82 -10.61
N ALA A 225 -7.05 -4.79 -9.70
CA ALA A 225 -5.80 -5.53 -9.46
C ALA A 225 -5.20 -6.22 -10.69
N ILE A 226 -6.06 -6.68 -11.60
CA ILE A 226 -5.70 -7.43 -12.80
C ILE A 226 -5.77 -6.59 -14.09
N SER A 227 -5.99 -5.28 -13.99
CA SER A 227 -6.07 -4.42 -15.18
C SER A 227 -4.69 -4.11 -15.77
N ASP A 228 -4.65 -3.83 -17.06
CA ASP A 228 -3.42 -3.36 -17.70
C ASP A 228 -3.03 -1.95 -17.23
N ASP A 229 -4.00 -1.12 -16.83
CA ASP A 229 -3.74 0.18 -16.21
C ASP A 229 -2.94 0.06 -14.90
N LYS A 230 -3.19 -0.99 -14.10
CA LYS A 230 -2.40 -1.24 -12.89
C LYS A 230 -0.94 -1.57 -13.21
N LYS A 231 -0.69 -2.34 -14.27
CA LYS A 231 0.68 -2.62 -14.73
C LYS A 231 1.36 -1.37 -15.28
N LYS A 232 0.62 -0.54 -16.02
CA LYS A 232 1.11 0.74 -16.54
C LYS A 232 1.52 1.68 -15.39
N GLU A 233 0.67 1.82 -14.38
CA GLU A 233 0.97 2.58 -13.17
C GLU A 233 2.24 2.06 -12.47
N CYS A 234 2.42 0.74 -12.37
CA CYS A 234 3.63 0.15 -11.79
C CYS A 234 4.91 0.58 -12.55
N LEU A 235 4.86 0.68 -13.88
CA LEU A 235 5.98 1.19 -14.68
C LEU A 235 6.20 2.69 -14.45
N GLU A 236 5.12 3.49 -14.44
CA GLU A 236 5.13 4.94 -14.21
C GLU A 236 5.65 5.32 -12.81
N ALA A 237 5.51 4.44 -11.82
CA ALA A 237 6.06 4.65 -10.48
C ALA A 237 7.60 4.82 -10.49
N GLY A 238 8.30 4.20 -11.46
CA GLY A 238 9.74 4.33 -11.63
C GLY A 238 10.19 5.71 -12.12
N GLU A 239 9.45 6.29 -13.06
CA GLU A 239 9.68 7.68 -13.51
C GLU A 239 9.32 8.66 -12.39
N THR A 240 8.19 8.42 -11.72
CA THR A 240 7.71 9.32 -10.66
C THR A 240 8.67 9.36 -9.47
N ILE A 241 9.20 8.21 -9.01
CA ILE A 241 10.14 8.20 -7.88
C ILE A 241 11.44 8.95 -8.21
N LYS A 242 11.89 8.89 -9.47
CA LYS A 242 13.04 9.67 -9.94
C LYS A 242 12.78 11.17 -9.80
N VAL A 243 11.62 11.64 -10.26
CA VAL A 243 11.24 13.05 -10.15
C VAL A 243 11.18 13.50 -8.69
N LEU A 244 10.67 12.65 -7.78
CA LEU A 244 10.65 12.98 -6.35
C LEU A 244 12.06 13.04 -5.76
N LEU A 245 12.98 12.15 -6.17
CA LEU A 245 14.39 12.19 -5.76
C LEU A 245 15.09 13.46 -6.27
N GLU A 246 14.91 13.81 -7.55
CA GLU A 246 15.50 15.00 -8.18
C GLU A 246 15.02 16.30 -7.52
N LYS A 247 13.73 16.37 -7.18
CA LYS A 247 13.13 17.54 -6.52
C LYS A 247 13.22 17.49 -4.99
N ASP A 248 13.76 16.41 -4.44
CA ASP A 248 13.79 16.12 -3.01
C ASP A 248 12.42 16.27 -2.32
N ILE A 249 11.34 15.85 -2.99
CA ILE A 249 9.98 15.89 -2.44
C ILE A 249 9.79 14.68 -1.54
N LYS A 250 9.55 14.93 -0.25
CA LYS A 250 9.46 13.93 0.80
C LYS A 250 8.04 13.85 1.38
N PRO A 251 7.69 12.76 2.10
CA PRO A 251 6.39 12.60 2.74
C PRO A 251 5.94 13.79 3.59
N LYS A 252 6.83 14.43 4.37
CA LYS A 252 6.47 15.62 5.16
C LYS A 252 6.15 16.86 4.33
N ASP A 253 6.59 16.92 3.08
CA ASP A 253 6.26 17.99 2.14
C ASP A 253 4.86 17.79 1.53
N ILE A 254 4.38 16.54 1.46
CA ILE A 254 3.10 16.14 0.87
C ILE A 254 2.00 16.06 1.95
N MET A 255 2.25 15.31 3.02
CA MET A 255 1.32 14.94 4.08
C MET A 255 1.09 16.09 5.08
N THR A 256 0.67 17.24 4.57
CA THR A 256 0.33 18.43 5.37
C THR A 256 -1.04 18.30 6.03
N LYS A 257 -1.36 19.16 7.01
CA LYS A 257 -2.71 19.24 7.61
C LYS A 257 -3.81 19.32 6.55
N LYS A 258 -3.63 20.19 5.54
CA LYS A 258 -4.58 20.36 4.43
C LYS A 258 -4.74 19.07 3.60
N ALA A 259 -3.66 18.34 3.36
CA ALA A 259 -3.73 17.07 2.63
C ALA A 259 -4.49 16.00 3.43
N PHE A 260 -4.31 15.95 4.76
CA PHE A 260 -5.13 15.10 5.62
C PHE A 260 -6.61 15.51 5.62
N GLU A 261 -6.92 16.81 5.61
CA GLU A 261 -8.31 17.28 5.48
C GLU A 261 -8.93 16.86 4.14
N ASN A 262 -8.18 16.94 3.03
CA ASN A 262 -8.63 16.42 1.73
C ASN A 262 -8.94 14.92 1.80
N ALA A 263 -8.08 14.13 2.45
CA ALA A 263 -8.29 12.71 2.65
C ALA A 263 -9.57 12.43 3.46
N ILE A 264 -9.82 13.20 4.52
CA ILE A 264 -11.06 13.09 5.32
C ILE A 264 -12.30 13.43 4.48
N VAL A 265 -12.26 14.50 3.68
CA VAL A 265 -13.36 14.85 2.77
C VAL A 265 -13.69 13.67 1.85
N ILE A 266 -12.68 13.04 1.24
CA ILE A 266 -12.90 11.88 0.37
C ILE A 266 -13.47 10.68 1.13
N ILE A 267 -13.02 10.43 2.37
CA ILE A 267 -13.60 9.38 3.21
C ILE A 267 -15.10 9.65 3.44
N MET A 268 -15.49 10.89 3.74
CA MET A 268 -16.89 11.24 3.98
C MET A 268 -17.74 11.12 2.71
N ILE A 269 -17.25 11.64 1.59
CA ILE A 269 -17.94 11.56 0.29
C ILE A 269 -18.22 10.12 -0.08
N LEU A 270 -17.25 9.21 0.07
CA LEU A 270 -17.38 7.81 -0.33
C LEU A 270 -18.08 6.92 0.71
N GLY A 271 -18.54 7.47 1.84
CA GLY A 271 -19.10 6.68 2.94
C GLY A 271 -18.11 5.65 3.49
N GLY A 272 -16.83 6.03 3.56
CA GLY A 272 -15.73 5.14 3.88
C GLY A 272 -15.74 4.56 5.30
N SER A 273 -14.96 3.51 5.50
CA SER A 273 -14.82 2.79 6.77
C SER A 273 -14.40 3.68 7.94
N THR A 274 -15.02 3.48 9.10
CA THR A 274 -14.67 4.16 10.36
C THR A 274 -13.24 3.85 10.83
N ASN A 275 -12.64 2.73 10.40
CA ASN A 275 -11.24 2.42 10.66
C ASN A 275 -10.27 3.49 10.12
N ALA A 276 -10.69 4.25 9.11
CA ALA A 276 -9.89 5.32 8.53
C ALA A 276 -9.53 6.41 9.55
N VAL A 277 -10.36 6.63 10.58
CA VAL A 277 -10.07 7.55 11.70
C VAL A 277 -8.78 7.13 12.41
N LEU A 278 -8.68 5.85 12.79
CA LEU A 278 -7.50 5.29 13.47
C LEU A 278 -6.25 5.40 12.61
N HIS A 279 -6.41 5.13 11.30
CA HIS A 279 -5.30 5.06 10.37
C HIS A 279 -4.75 6.44 10.00
N LEU A 280 -5.61 7.41 9.66
CA LEU A 280 -5.15 8.76 9.33
C LEU A 280 -4.53 9.48 10.53
N ILE A 281 -5.03 9.28 11.76
CA ILE A 281 -4.39 9.83 12.96
C ILE A 281 -2.99 9.23 13.15
N ALA A 282 -2.83 7.93 12.95
CA ALA A 282 -1.52 7.27 13.04
C ALA A 282 -0.54 7.74 11.94
N MET A 283 -1.03 7.93 10.71
CA MET A 283 -0.26 8.48 9.61
C MET A 283 0.11 9.95 9.84
N ALA A 284 -0.79 10.77 10.37
CA ALA A 284 -0.50 12.17 10.70
C ALA A 284 0.59 12.27 11.78
N LYS A 285 0.50 11.41 12.80
CA LYS A 285 1.52 11.30 13.85
C LYS A 285 2.90 10.93 13.29
N SER A 286 3.01 10.09 12.26
CA SER A 286 4.31 9.70 11.69
C SER A 286 5.04 10.87 11.02
N VAL A 287 4.31 11.89 10.57
CA VAL A 287 4.87 13.11 9.96
C VAL A 287 4.84 14.32 10.90
N GLY A 288 4.34 14.18 12.13
CA GLY A 288 4.25 15.27 13.10
C GLY A 288 3.12 16.27 12.85
N VAL A 289 2.07 15.87 12.12
CA VAL A 289 0.86 16.67 11.92
C VAL A 289 -0.14 16.35 13.03
N ASP A 290 -0.67 17.40 13.67
CA ASP A 290 -1.74 17.26 14.64
C ASP A 290 -3.07 16.99 13.93
N LEU A 291 -3.65 15.82 14.18
CA LEU A 291 -4.93 15.39 13.63
C LEU A 291 -5.70 14.65 14.73
N THR A 292 -6.91 15.13 15.00
CA THR A 292 -7.74 14.65 16.10
C THR A 292 -9.09 14.18 15.60
N GLN A 293 -9.88 13.51 16.46
CA GLN A 293 -11.24 13.11 16.14
C GLN A 293 -12.16 14.33 15.86
N ASP A 294 -11.88 15.48 16.47
CA ASP A 294 -12.65 16.71 16.27
C ASP A 294 -12.51 17.24 14.83
N ASP A 295 -11.37 17.00 14.17
CA ASP A 295 -11.21 17.32 12.75
C ASP A 295 -12.14 16.49 11.86
N PHE A 296 -12.31 15.20 12.17
CA PHE A 296 -13.25 14.34 11.46
C PHE A 296 -14.68 14.81 11.66
N GLN A 297 -15.06 15.15 12.90
CA GLN A 297 -16.41 15.63 13.18
C GLN A 297 -16.70 16.96 12.45
N ARG A 298 -15.76 17.91 12.51
CA ARG A 298 -15.87 19.20 11.83
C ARG A 298 -16.07 19.04 10.32
N ILE A 299 -15.29 18.17 9.68
CA ILE A 299 -15.38 17.95 8.23
C ILE A 299 -16.65 17.16 7.87
N SER A 300 -17.01 16.16 8.68
CA SER A 300 -18.23 15.37 8.51
C SER A 300 -19.48 16.24 8.54
N ASN A 301 -19.55 17.22 9.44
CA ASN A 301 -20.69 18.15 9.56
C ASN A 301 -20.98 18.95 8.27
N THR A 302 -19.99 19.10 7.39
CA THR A 302 -20.10 19.92 6.17
C THR A 302 -19.95 19.12 4.89
N THR A 303 -19.70 17.81 4.97
CA THR A 303 -19.41 16.96 3.79
C THR A 303 -20.49 15.89 3.64
N PRO A 304 -21.31 15.91 2.58
CA PRO A 304 -22.29 14.87 2.34
C PRO A 304 -21.63 13.58 1.86
N VAL A 305 -22.33 12.46 2.05
CA VAL A 305 -22.07 11.20 1.34
C VAL A 305 -22.68 11.33 -0.07
N LEU A 306 -21.96 10.90 -1.11
CA LEU A 306 -22.38 10.96 -2.52
C LEU A 306 -22.46 9.57 -3.16
#